data_AF-A0A659UK39-F1
#
_entry.id   AF-A0A659UK39-F1
#
_cell.length_a   1.000
_cell.length_b   1.000
_cell.length_c   1.000
_cell.angle_alpha   90.00
_cell.angle_beta   90.00
_cell.angle_gamma   90.00
#
_symmetry.space_group_name_H-M   'P 1'
#
loop_
_entity.id
_entity.type
_entity.pdbx_description
1 polymer ?
#
loop_
_entity_poly.entity_id
_entity_poly.type
_entity_poly.pdbx_seq_one_letter_code
_entity_poly.pdbx_strand_id
1 'polypeptide(L)'
;DVGHQAYPHKILTGRRDRIRTLRQEGGLSGFTRRAESEYDPFGAAHSSTSISAGLGMAAARDLSGGRNNVISVIGDGAMSAGMAYEAMNNAGALDARLIVILNDNDMSIAPPTGAMS
;
A
#
# COMPACT_ATOMS: atom_id res chain seq x y z
N ASP A 1 -0.18 1.64 1.22
CA ASP A 1 -1.22 2.62 0.87
C ASP A 1 -0.61 3.99 0.76
N VAL A 2 -1.04 4.86 -0.16
CA VAL A 2 -0.42 6.16 -0.52
C VAL A 2 1.04 6.06 -1.02
N GLY A 3 1.95 5.45 -0.25
CA GLY A 3 3.35 5.20 -0.60
C GLY A 3 4.33 6.24 -0.07
N HIS A 4 3.85 7.29 0.63
CA HIS A 4 4.70 8.34 1.22
C HIS A 4 5.57 7.82 2.38
N GLN A 5 5.14 6.75 3.04
CA GLN A 5 5.84 6.04 4.11
C GLN A 5 6.87 5.02 3.59
N ALA A 6 6.99 4.84 2.27
CA ALA A 6 7.78 3.76 1.66
C ALA A 6 9.26 4.12 1.41
N TYR A 7 9.81 5.16 2.01
CA TYR A 7 11.21 5.54 1.77
C TYR A 7 12.21 4.47 2.27
N PRO A 8 12.05 3.87 3.46
CA PRO A 8 12.88 2.75 3.89
C PRO A 8 12.81 1.57 2.91
N HIS A 9 11.61 1.25 2.39
CA HIS A 9 11.43 0.25 1.34
C HIS A 9 12.29 0.57 0.11
N LYS A 10 12.24 1.81 -0.40
CA LYS A 10 13.10 2.23 -1.53
C LYS A 10 14.59 2.06 -1.23
N ILE A 11 15.04 2.46 -0.03
CA ILE A 11 16.43 2.32 0.40
C ILE A 11 16.86 0.86 0.40
N LEU A 12 16.05 -0.03 0.96
CA LEU A 12 16.35 -1.46 1.10
C LEU A 12 16.24 -2.24 -0.22
N THR A 13 15.59 -1.66 -1.23
CA THR A 13 15.35 -2.30 -2.53
C THR A 13 16.18 -1.65 -3.64
N GLY A 14 17.47 -1.43 -3.35
CA GLY A 14 18.48 -1.02 -4.34
C GLY A 14 18.49 0.46 -4.72
N ARG A 15 17.72 1.33 -4.04
CA ARG A 15 17.65 2.77 -4.38
C ARG A 15 18.27 3.69 -3.34
N ARG A 16 19.12 3.16 -2.45
CA ARG A 16 19.80 3.93 -1.40
C ARG A 16 20.58 5.13 -1.95
N ASP A 17 21.39 4.94 -2.98
CA ASP A 17 22.27 6.00 -3.51
C ASP A 17 21.48 7.13 -4.19
N ARG A 18 20.26 6.83 -4.65
CA ARG A 18 19.35 7.79 -5.30
C ARG A 18 18.35 8.41 -4.33
N ILE A 19 18.34 8.02 -3.04
CA ILE A 19 17.28 8.47 -2.12
C ILE A 19 17.25 10.00 -1.95
N ARG A 20 18.39 10.67 -2.11
CA ARG A 20 18.51 12.14 -2.04
C ARG A 20 17.89 12.87 -3.23
N THR A 21 17.55 12.18 -4.32
CA THR A 21 16.88 12.76 -5.48
C THR A 21 15.36 12.61 -5.42
N LEU A 22 14.81 12.25 -4.27
CA LEU A 22 13.38 11.98 -4.13
C LEU A 22 12.56 13.26 -4.34
N ARG A 23 11.48 13.15 -5.15
CA ARG A 23 10.60 14.26 -5.60
C ARG A 23 11.30 15.36 -6.43
N GLN A 24 12.50 15.11 -6.93
CA GLN A 24 13.17 15.98 -7.88
C GLN A 24 12.88 15.54 -9.31
N GLU A 25 12.95 16.48 -10.25
CA GLU A 25 12.86 16.17 -11.69
C GLU A 25 13.95 15.15 -12.08
N GLY A 26 13.58 14.12 -12.84
CA GLY A 26 14.48 12.98 -13.17
C GLY A 26 14.86 12.09 -11.97
N GLY A 27 14.40 12.42 -10.77
CA GLY A 27 14.68 11.73 -9.52
C GLY A 27 13.73 10.58 -9.20
N LEU A 28 13.73 10.15 -7.93
CA LEU A 28 12.82 9.10 -7.45
C LEU A 28 11.45 9.69 -7.16
N SER A 29 10.40 8.93 -7.45
CA SER A 29 9.04 9.27 -7.03
C SER A 29 8.94 9.34 -5.50
N GLY A 30 8.10 10.25 -5.00
CA GLY A 30 7.72 10.30 -3.59
C GLY A 30 6.78 9.18 -3.15
N PHE A 31 6.38 8.30 -4.07
CA PHE A 31 5.47 7.17 -3.84
C PHE A 31 6.02 5.91 -4.52
N THR A 32 5.45 4.74 -4.24
CA THR A 32 5.77 3.53 -4.99
C THR A 32 5.33 3.69 -6.45
N ARG A 33 6.22 3.35 -7.39
CA ARG A 33 5.96 3.51 -8.82
C ARG A 33 6.45 2.28 -9.57
N ARG A 34 5.53 1.58 -10.24
CA ARG A 34 5.81 0.33 -10.98
C ARG A 34 6.94 0.45 -12.00
N ALA A 35 7.00 1.58 -12.72
CA ALA A 35 8.06 1.83 -13.70
C ALA A 35 9.42 2.17 -13.08
N GLU A 36 9.49 2.43 -11.76
CA GLU A 36 10.73 2.78 -11.07
C GLU A 36 11.43 1.55 -10.50
N SER A 37 10.69 0.49 -10.14
CA SER A 37 11.25 -0.69 -9.51
C SER A 37 10.29 -1.89 -9.58
N GLU A 38 10.84 -3.08 -9.78
CA GLU A 38 10.10 -4.35 -9.66
C GLU A 38 9.54 -4.57 -8.24
N TYR A 39 10.16 -3.95 -7.23
CA TYR A 39 9.73 -4.00 -5.84
C TYR A 39 8.56 -3.06 -5.52
N ASP A 40 8.08 -2.28 -6.50
CA ASP A 40 6.94 -1.39 -6.36
C ASP A 40 5.73 -1.99 -7.14
N PRO A 41 5.07 -3.04 -6.63
CA PRO A 41 4.11 -3.83 -7.40
C PRO A 41 2.83 -3.06 -7.76
N PHE A 42 2.54 -2.00 -7.02
CA PHE A 42 1.37 -1.15 -7.18
C PHE A 42 1.78 0.33 -7.21
N GLY A 43 1.23 1.07 -8.18
CA GLY A 43 1.37 2.52 -8.23
C GLY A 43 0.42 3.15 -7.23
N ALA A 44 0.96 3.80 -6.20
CA ALA A 44 0.18 4.44 -5.15
C ALA A 44 0.28 5.97 -5.25
N ALA A 45 -0.65 6.66 -4.62
CA ALA A 45 -0.62 8.08 -4.27
C ALA A 45 -1.96 8.44 -3.60
N HIS A 46 -3.06 8.05 -4.23
CA HIS A 46 -4.38 8.12 -3.61
C HIS A 46 -4.48 7.12 -2.46
N SER A 47 -5.10 7.58 -1.37
CA SER A 47 -5.31 6.77 -0.18
C SER A 47 -6.36 5.68 -0.38
N SER A 48 -6.34 4.69 0.49
CA SER A 48 -7.40 3.69 0.69
C SER A 48 -7.55 2.69 -0.45
N THR A 49 -6.59 2.66 -1.37
CA THR A 49 -6.61 1.80 -2.57
C THR A 49 -5.91 0.46 -2.37
N SER A 50 -5.06 0.32 -1.34
CA SER A 50 -4.13 -0.81 -1.24
C SER A 50 -4.76 -2.15 -0.87
N ILE A 51 -5.85 -2.18 -0.08
CA ILE A 51 -6.53 -3.44 0.27
C ILE A 51 -7.22 -4.01 -0.97
N SER A 52 -7.93 -3.16 -1.73
CA SER A 52 -8.60 -3.58 -2.98
C SER A 52 -7.58 -4.07 -4.02
N ALA A 53 -6.49 -3.33 -4.21
CA ALA A 53 -5.40 -3.75 -5.09
C ALA A 53 -4.76 -5.08 -4.63
N GLY A 54 -4.52 -5.23 -3.33
CA GLY A 54 -4.01 -6.46 -2.72
C GLY A 54 -4.94 -7.64 -2.92
N LEU A 55 -6.25 -7.45 -2.77
CA LEU A 55 -7.26 -8.48 -3.03
C LEU A 55 -7.21 -8.95 -4.49
N GLY A 56 -7.10 -8.02 -5.45
CA GLY A 56 -6.92 -8.36 -6.86
C GLY A 56 -5.65 -9.18 -7.13
N MET A 57 -4.53 -8.81 -6.48
CA MET A 57 -3.29 -9.58 -6.57
C MET A 57 -3.39 -10.96 -5.93
N ALA A 58 -4.12 -11.10 -4.83
CA ALA A 58 -4.37 -12.39 -4.16
C ALA A 58 -5.22 -13.31 -5.05
N ALA A 59 -6.29 -12.78 -5.65
CA ALA A 59 -7.11 -13.53 -6.60
C ALA A 59 -6.28 -13.98 -7.83
N ALA A 60 -5.46 -13.08 -8.40
CA ALA A 60 -4.60 -13.42 -9.52
C ALA A 60 -3.55 -14.49 -9.17
N ARG A 61 -2.96 -14.43 -7.96
CA ARG A 61 -2.07 -15.49 -7.44
C ARG A 61 -2.79 -16.83 -7.42
N ASP A 62 -3.99 -16.90 -6.85
CA ASP A 62 -4.72 -18.16 -6.67
C ASP A 62 -5.08 -18.78 -8.02
N LEU A 63 -5.54 -17.96 -8.98
CA LEU A 63 -5.79 -18.38 -10.36
C LEU A 63 -4.52 -18.89 -11.07
N SER A 64 -3.36 -18.38 -10.69
CA SER A 64 -2.06 -18.78 -11.26
C SER A 64 -1.42 -19.96 -10.51
N GLY A 65 -2.07 -20.52 -9.49
CA GLY A 65 -1.51 -21.58 -8.63
C GLY A 65 -0.32 -21.11 -7.77
N GLY A 66 -0.17 -19.80 -7.58
CA GLY A 66 0.92 -19.20 -6.82
C GLY A 66 0.77 -19.38 -5.31
N ARG A 67 1.88 -19.23 -4.57
CA ARG A 67 1.91 -19.38 -3.10
C ARG A 67 2.55 -18.18 -2.38
N ASN A 68 2.82 -17.10 -3.09
CA ASN A 68 3.38 -15.90 -2.50
C ASN A 68 2.37 -15.21 -1.56
N ASN A 69 2.89 -14.51 -0.57
CA ASN A 69 2.06 -13.68 0.29
C ASN A 69 1.69 -12.38 -0.44
N VAL A 70 0.48 -11.90 -0.19
CA VAL A 70 0.06 -10.55 -0.58
C VAL A 70 -0.14 -9.75 0.70
N ILE A 71 0.58 -8.64 0.80
CA ILE A 71 0.64 -7.82 2.02
C ILE A 71 0.31 -6.39 1.67
N SER A 72 -0.74 -5.84 2.29
CA SER A 72 -1.13 -4.44 2.15
C SER A 72 -0.84 -3.70 3.44
N VAL A 73 0.06 -2.71 3.40
CA VAL A 73 0.35 -1.81 4.53
C VAL A 73 -0.48 -0.54 4.38
N ILE A 74 -1.34 -0.23 5.33
CA ILE A 74 -2.27 0.91 5.29
C ILE A 74 -2.20 1.71 6.59
N GLY A 75 -2.28 3.03 6.51
CA GLY A 75 -2.36 3.89 7.70
C GLY A 75 -3.80 3.99 8.22
N ASP A 76 -3.97 4.26 9.50
CA ASP A 76 -5.25 4.52 10.17
C ASP A 76 -6.08 5.61 9.47
N GLY A 77 -5.48 6.75 9.13
CA GLY A 77 -6.15 7.80 8.36
C GLY A 77 -6.71 7.31 7.02
N ALA A 78 -6.02 6.39 6.33
CA ALA A 78 -6.47 5.82 5.06
C ALA A 78 -7.54 4.72 5.24
N MET A 79 -7.66 4.12 6.43
CA MET A 79 -8.72 3.15 6.73
C MET A 79 -10.11 3.78 6.82
N SER A 80 -10.18 5.08 7.15
CA SER A 80 -11.45 5.81 7.31
C SER A 80 -12.30 5.88 6.03
N ALA A 81 -11.70 5.69 4.84
CA ALA A 81 -12.44 5.80 3.58
C ALA A 81 -13.21 4.52 3.25
N GLY A 82 -14.40 4.68 2.68
CA GLY A 82 -15.30 3.56 2.34
C GLY A 82 -14.67 2.49 1.44
N MET A 83 -13.72 2.84 0.57
CA MET A 83 -13.01 1.89 -0.30
C MET A 83 -12.20 0.86 0.50
N ALA A 84 -11.62 1.25 1.63
CA ALA A 84 -10.89 0.32 2.49
C ALA A 84 -11.86 -0.69 3.15
N TYR A 85 -13.02 -0.22 3.62
CA TYR A 85 -14.06 -1.07 4.21
C TYR A 85 -14.71 -2.00 3.18
N GLU A 86 -15.03 -1.52 1.98
CA GLU A 86 -15.54 -2.34 0.89
C GLU A 86 -14.55 -3.46 0.56
N ALA A 87 -13.27 -3.13 0.40
CA ALA A 87 -12.25 -4.11 0.08
C ALA A 87 -12.05 -5.16 1.18
N MET A 88 -12.12 -4.77 2.47
CA MET A 88 -12.06 -5.73 3.59
C MET A 88 -13.28 -6.65 3.62
N ASN A 89 -14.48 -6.11 3.41
CA ASN A 89 -15.70 -6.92 3.34
C ASN A 89 -15.63 -7.94 2.19
N ASN A 90 -15.14 -7.50 1.03
CA ASN A 90 -14.97 -8.37 -0.14
C ASN A 90 -13.90 -9.45 0.11
N ALA A 91 -12.77 -9.08 0.73
CA ALA A 91 -11.74 -10.06 1.11
C ALA A 91 -12.29 -11.14 2.07
N GLY A 92 -13.13 -10.74 3.04
CA GLY A 92 -13.81 -11.67 3.93
C GLY A 92 -14.82 -12.57 3.21
N ALA A 93 -15.61 -12.02 2.29
CA ALA A 93 -16.57 -12.78 1.50
C ALA A 93 -15.92 -13.83 0.60
N LEU A 94 -14.69 -13.57 0.12
CA LEU A 94 -13.92 -14.47 -0.73
C LEU A 94 -13.03 -15.45 0.05
N ASP A 95 -13.00 -15.38 1.38
CA ASP A 95 -12.03 -16.10 2.23
C ASP A 95 -10.58 -15.94 1.69
N ALA A 96 -10.26 -14.73 1.23
CA ALA A 96 -9.03 -14.49 0.50
C ALA A 96 -7.82 -14.49 1.44
N ARG A 97 -6.77 -15.24 1.08
CA ARG A 97 -5.48 -15.17 1.79
C ARG A 97 -4.76 -13.85 1.48
N LEU A 98 -5.06 -12.82 2.28
CA LEU A 98 -4.50 -11.47 2.23
C LEU A 98 -4.06 -11.04 3.63
N ILE A 99 -2.85 -10.47 3.75
CA ILE A 99 -2.35 -9.91 5.01
C ILE A 99 -2.49 -8.40 4.94
N VAL A 100 -3.20 -7.81 5.90
CA VAL A 100 -3.30 -6.36 6.04
C VAL A 100 -2.55 -5.93 7.29
N ILE A 101 -1.61 -5.01 7.14
CA ILE A 101 -0.88 -4.38 8.24
C ILE A 101 -1.44 -2.96 8.40
N LEU A 102 -2.14 -2.76 9.52
CA LEU A 102 -2.55 -1.43 9.95
C LEU A 102 -1.38 -0.75 10.66
N ASN A 103 -0.85 0.30 10.04
CA ASN A 103 0.10 1.22 10.64
C ASN A 103 -0.69 2.32 11.35
N ASP A 104 -1.06 2.04 12.58
CA ASP A 104 -1.79 2.96 13.45
C ASP A 104 -0.81 3.86 14.19
N ASN A 105 -0.89 5.16 13.96
CA ASN A 105 -0.07 6.15 14.64
C ASN A 105 -0.89 7.35 15.15
N ASP A 106 -2.21 7.18 15.30
CA ASP A 106 -3.18 8.20 15.70
C ASP A 106 -3.11 9.49 14.85
N MET A 107 -2.68 9.39 13.58
CA MET A 107 -2.38 10.55 12.75
C MET A 107 -2.70 10.31 11.27
N SER A 108 -3.50 11.22 10.71
CA SER A 108 -3.52 11.47 9.26
C SER A 108 -2.51 12.57 8.91
N ILE A 109 -2.89 13.56 8.09
CA ILE A 109 -2.15 14.84 7.98
C ILE A 109 -2.40 15.72 9.22
N ALA A 110 -3.59 15.60 9.80
CA ALA A 110 -4.03 16.17 11.06
C ALA A 110 -4.59 15.03 11.94
N PRO A 111 -4.90 15.27 13.24
CA PRO A 111 -5.50 14.24 14.08
C PRO A 111 -6.71 13.60 13.41
N PRO A 112 -6.85 12.28 13.46
CA PRO A 112 -7.89 11.58 12.76
C PRO A 112 -9.25 11.93 13.36
N THR A 113 -10.26 12.03 12.50
CA THR A 113 -11.65 12.29 12.88
C THR A 113 -12.48 11.06 12.55
N GLY A 114 -13.16 10.48 13.54
CA GLY A 114 -13.97 9.29 13.37
C GLY A 114 -14.07 8.50 14.67
N ALA A 115 -15.00 7.54 14.76
CA ALA A 115 -15.12 6.67 15.94
C ALA A 115 -14.10 5.51 15.96
N MET A 116 -13.34 5.36 14.87
CA MET A 116 -12.28 4.36 14.66
C MET A 116 -10.92 5.07 14.58
N SER A 117 -10.77 6.14 15.36
CA SER A 117 -9.66 7.10 15.33
C SER A 117 -9.21 7.41 16.74
#